data_AF-A0A2P8A0I0-F1
#
_entry.id   AF-A0A2P8A0I0-F1
#
_cell.length_a   1.000
_cell.length_b   1.000
_cell.length_c   1.000
_cell.angle_alpha   90.00
_cell.angle_beta   90.00
_cell.angle_gamma   90.00
#
_symmetry.space_group_name_H-M   'P 1'
#
loop_
_entity.id
_entity.type
_entity.pdbx_description
1 polymer ?
#
loop_
_entity_poly.entity_id
_entity_poly.type
_entity_poly.pdbx_seq_one_letter_code
_entity_poly.pdbx_strand_id
1 'polypeptide(L)'
;MPALQSVLDDIRLPRNKADEPEWQLPMLQRTLKAAVLQAKDDKITFMIDALDECGGPDVQEMISYFHDDLADDESLPPSRFSMFLSSRHYPHVHVRAGVEIVLENQENHSKDISRYINKNLQLQRSKLANKFKDDILQRSAGVFLWVVLAIKILNDEDANGNVHRLTKRLEGLPTELEKLFEDILSTDTGTDPRLLLCVQWILSTLRPLTVPELYWAVLAGTELDSPSDEDLEYAQLLERSDMGKFALSSSRGLIEETKGTHAKVHFIHESVREFFLHRGLESYGFEKLGSSPGKSHECLKNSC
;
A
#
# COMPACT_ATOMS: atom_id res chain seq x y z
N MET A 1 -26.12 0.23 -15.87
CA MET A 1 -26.43 0.15 -17.31
C MET A 1 -27.12 -1.17 -17.60
N PRO A 2 -28.41 -1.17 -17.97
CA PRO A 2 -29.15 -2.41 -18.31
C PRO A 2 -28.57 -3.17 -19.50
N ALA A 3 -27.89 -2.47 -20.43
CA ALA A 3 -27.27 -3.09 -21.61
C ALA A 3 -26.22 -4.14 -21.21
N LEU A 4 -25.25 -3.78 -20.36
CA LEU A 4 -24.16 -4.67 -19.94
C LEU A 4 -24.62 -5.89 -19.13
N GLN A 5 -25.79 -5.83 -18.51
CA GLN A 5 -26.35 -6.95 -17.74
C GLN A 5 -26.53 -8.18 -18.63
N SER A 6 -26.99 -7.97 -19.87
CA SER A 6 -27.21 -9.08 -20.82
C SER A 6 -25.94 -9.83 -21.20
N VAL A 7 -24.76 -9.18 -21.19
CA VAL A 7 -23.47 -9.85 -21.40
C VAL A 7 -23.12 -10.78 -20.24
N LEU A 8 -23.57 -10.46 -19.03
CA LEU A 8 -23.31 -11.26 -17.84
C LEU A 8 -24.34 -12.39 -17.65
N ASP A 9 -25.58 -12.18 -18.08
CA ASP A 9 -26.68 -13.14 -17.91
C ASP A 9 -26.45 -14.47 -18.67
N ASP A 10 -25.71 -14.41 -19.78
CA ASP A 10 -25.41 -15.56 -20.64
C ASP A 10 -24.17 -16.37 -20.20
N ILE A 11 -23.49 -15.94 -19.14
CA ILE A 11 -22.25 -16.59 -18.70
C ILE A 11 -22.56 -17.89 -17.97
N ARG A 12 -21.97 -18.98 -18.45
CA ARG A 12 -22.02 -20.30 -17.84
C ARG A 12 -20.60 -20.72 -17.46
N LEU A 13 -20.25 -20.51 -16.20
CA LEU A 13 -18.92 -20.84 -15.69
C LEU A 13 -18.74 -22.36 -15.58
N PRO A 14 -17.63 -22.92 -16.11
CA PRO A 14 -17.25 -24.29 -15.81
C PRO A 14 -17.01 -24.44 -14.31
N ARG A 15 -17.15 -25.66 -13.82
CA ARG A 15 -16.90 -25.98 -12.41
C ARG A 15 -15.52 -26.59 -12.23
N ASN A 16 -14.82 -26.18 -11.17
CA ASN A 16 -13.52 -26.72 -10.81
C ASN A 16 -13.65 -28.11 -10.13
N LYS A 17 -12.53 -28.67 -9.68
CA LYS A 17 -12.51 -29.98 -8.98
C LYS A 17 -13.27 -29.98 -7.64
N ALA A 18 -13.49 -28.81 -7.04
CA ALA A 18 -14.27 -28.63 -5.82
C ALA A 18 -15.76 -28.33 -6.10
N ASP A 19 -16.20 -28.45 -7.35
CA ASP A 19 -17.57 -28.15 -7.81
C ASP A 19 -17.96 -26.66 -7.68
N GLU A 20 -16.97 -25.77 -7.63
CA GLU A 20 -17.17 -24.32 -7.56
C GLU A 20 -17.04 -23.69 -8.96
N PRO A 21 -17.83 -22.63 -9.26
CA PRO A 21 -17.72 -21.92 -10.54
C PRO A 21 -16.35 -21.25 -10.67
N GLU A 22 -15.67 -21.50 -11.79
CA GLU A 22 -14.32 -21.02 -12.05
C GLU A 22 -14.25 -20.20 -13.34
N TRP A 23 -13.64 -19.03 -13.26
CA TRP A 23 -13.35 -18.21 -14.43
C TRP A 23 -12.11 -18.75 -15.15
N GLN A 24 -12.27 -18.98 -16.45
CA GLN A 24 -11.14 -19.29 -17.32
C GLN A 24 -10.77 -18.04 -18.13
N LEU A 25 -9.48 -17.83 -18.37
CA LEU A 25 -8.97 -16.65 -19.09
C LEU A 25 -9.67 -16.41 -20.45
N PRO A 26 -9.89 -17.42 -21.32
CA PRO A 26 -10.61 -17.20 -22.58
C PRO A 26 -12.05 -16.74 -22.40
N MET A 27 -12.70 -17.08 -21.28
CA MET A 27 -14.05 -16.61 -20.97
C MET A 27 -14.01 -15.15 -20.53
N LEU A 28 -13.09 -14.78 -19.64
CA LEU A 28 -12.90 -13.39 -19.21
C LEU A 28 -12.65 -12.46 -20.40
N GLN A 29 -11.76 -12.87 -21.31
CA GLN A 29 -11.47 -12.15 -22.55
C GLN A 29 -12.75 -11.98 -23.41
N ARG A 30 -13.45 -13.07 -23.74
CA ARG A 30 -14.68 -12.99 -24.55
C ARG A 30 -15.76 -12.12 -23.90
N THR A 31 -15.96 -12.26 -22.60
CA THR A 31 -16.94 -11.47 -21.85
C THR A 31 -16.57 -9.99 -21.86
N LEU A 32 -15.30 -9.67 -21.61
CA LEU A 32 -14.83 -8.28 -21.63
C LEU A 32 -15.02 -7.65 -23.02
N LYS A 33 -14.64 -8.37 -24.08
CA LYS A 33 -14.86 -7.92 -25.46
C LYS A 33 -16.33 -7.69 -25.77
N ALA A 34 -17.21 -8.62 -25.40
CA ALA A 34 -18.65 -8.46 -25.58
C ALA A 34 -19.20 -7.24 -24.83
N ALA A 35 -18.75 -7.01 -23.59
CA ALA A 35 -19.13 -5.83 -22.81
C ALA A 35 -18.69 -4.52 -23.48
N VAL A 36 -17.44 -4.45 -23.95
CA VAL A 36 -16.89 -3.28 -24.66
C VAL A 36 -17.66 -2.99 -25.95
N LEU A 37 -17.98 -4.03 -26.73
CA LEU A 37 -18.75 -3.90 -27.97
C LEU A 37 -20.19 -3.45 -27.71
N GLN A 38 -20.79 -3.88 -26.60
CA GLN A 38 -22.17 -3.54 -26.27
C GLN A 38 -22.34 -2.13 -25.69
N ALA A 39 -21.32 -1.59 -25.03
CA ALA A 39 -21.29 -0.22 -24.54
C ALA A 39 -21.08 0.81 -25.68
N LYS A 40 -21.82 0.66 -26.78
CA LYS A 40 -21.61 1.28 -28.11
C LYS A 40 -21.43 2.80 -28.12
N ASP A 41 -22.08 3.50 -27.21
CA ASP A 41 -22.05 4.97 -27.17
C ASP A 41 -21.11 5.51 -26.10
N ASP A 42 -20.56 4.64 -25.25
CA ASP A 42 -19.69 5.03 -24.15
C ASP A 42 -18.22 4.99 -24.58
N LYS A 43 -17.49 5.99 -24.08
CA LYS A 43 -16.02 5.95 -24.08
C LYS A 43 -15.57 5.13 -22.88
N ILE A 44 -14.74 4.13 -23.12
CA ILE A 44 -14.25 3.21 -22.10
C ILE A 44 -12.77 3.50 -21.85
N THR A 45 -12.44 3.71 -20.58
CA THR A 45 -11.07 3.91 -20.13
C THR A 45 -10.69 2.79 -19.16
N PHE A 46 -9.64 2.04 -19.50
CA PHE A 46 -9.01 1.09 -18.60
C PHE A 46 -7.86 1.77 -17.88
N MET A 47 -7.84 1.65 -16.55
CA MET A 47 -6.72 2.08 -15.71
C MET A 47 -6.23 0.85 -14.98
N ILE A 48 -5.08 0.33 -15.38
CA ILE A 48 -4.47 -0.87 -14.82
C ILE A 48 -3.25 -0.43 -14.05
N ASP A 49 -3.31 -0.60 -12.74
CA ASP A 49 -2.28 -0.17 -11.81
C ASP A 49 -1.31 -1.31 -11.50
N ALA A 50 -0.04 -0.96 -11.28
CA ALA A 50 1.02 -1.84 -10.79
C ALA A 50 1.23 -3.14 -11.58
N LEU A 51 1.46 -3.04 -12.90
CA LEU A 51 1.71 -4.22 -13.75
C LEU A 51 2.90 -5.08 -13.31
N ASP A 52 3.87 -4.49 -12.61
CA ASP A 52 5.04 -5.18 -12.08
C ASP A 52 4.71 -6.20 -10.99
N GLU A 53 3.51 -6.13 -10.38
CA GLU A 53 3.03 -7.10 -9.38
C GLU A 53 2.50 -8.39 -10.02
N CYS A 54 2.31 -8.40 -11.35
CA CYS A 54 1.80 -9.55 -12.10
C CYS A 54 2.94 -10.39 -12.71
N GLY A 55 2.64 -11.65 -13.01
CA GLY A 55 3.57 -12.53 -13.72
C GLY A 55 3.90 -11.96 -15.11
N GLY A 56 5.20 -11.88 -15.45
CA GLY A 56 5.65 -11.32 -16.73
C GLY A 56 4.95 -11.90 -17.98
N PRO A 57 4.79 -13.24 -18.10
CA PRO A 57 4.02 -13.83 -19.20
C PRO A 57 2.56 -13.38 -19.23
N ASP A 58 1.91 -13.30 -18.06
CA ASP A 58 0.51 -12.91 -17.93
C ASP A 58 0.30 -11.45 -18.33
N VAL A 59 1.23 -10.55 -17.96
CA VAL A 59 1.22 -9.14 -18.37
C VAL A 59 1.34 -9.00 -19.89
N GLN A 60 2.26 -9.75 -20.51
CA GLN A 60 2.45 -9.71 -21.96
C GLN A 60 1.25 -10.28 -22.73
N GLU A 61 0.63 -11.36 -22.23
CA GLU A 61 -0.61 -11.90 -22.79
C GLU A 61 -1.76 -10.89 -22.65
N MET A 62 -1.89 -10.25 -21.48
CA MET A 62 -2.89 -9.22 -21.24
C MET A 62 -2.74 -8.02 -22.19
N ILE A 63 -1.53 -7.47 -22.32
CA ILE A 63 -1.25 -6.34 -23.22
C ILE A 63 -1.55 -6.71 -24.67
N SER A 64 -1.13 -7.91 -25.09
CA SER A 64 -1.38 -8.41 -26.44
C SER A 64 -2.88 -8.54 -26.71
N TYR A 65 -3.67 -9.07 -25.77
CA TYR A 65 -5.12 -9.10 -25.87
C TYR A 65 -5.75 -7.70 -25.97
N PHE A 66 -5.34 -6.74 -25.14
CA PHE A 66 -5.89 -5.38 -25.21
C PHE A 66 -5.57 -4.67 -26.53
N HIS A 67 -4.39 -4.91 -27.11
CA HIS A 67 -4.06 -4.37 -28.42
C HIS A 67 -4.78 -5.12 -29.54
N ASP A 68 -4.52 -6.41 -29.67
CA ASP A 68 -4.85 -7.20 -30.85
C ASP A 68 -6.36 -7.52 -30.90
N ASP A 69 -7.04 -7.71 -29.75
CA ASP A 69 -8.46 -8.08 -29.70
C ASP A 69 -9.42 -6.94 -29.36
N LEU A 70 -8.94 -5.83 -28.80
CA LEU A 70 -9.79 -4.70 -28.40
C LEU A 70 -9.47 -3.40 -29.14
N ALA A 71 -8.21 -2.96 -29.13
CA ALA A 71 -7.84 -1.70 -29.76
C ALA A 71 -7.89 -1.76 -31.29
N ASP A 72 -7.48 -2.89 -31.87
CA ASP A 72 -7.41 -3.11 -33.32
C ASP A 72 -8.69 -3.73 -33.91
N ASP A 73 -9.74 -3.91 -33.10
CA ASP A 73 -11.02 -4.43 -33.59
C ASP A 73 -11.73 -3.40 -34.49
N GLU A 74 -11.92 -3.74 -35.77
CA GLU A 74 -12.54 -2.86 -36.77
C GLU A 74 -13.96 -2.41 -36.41
N SER A 75 -14.65 -3.15 -35.54
CA SER A 75 -15.98 -2.77 -35.07
C SER A 75 -15.98 -1.67 -33.99
N LEU A 76 -14.79 -1.28 -33.51
CA LEU A 76 -14.59 -0.24 -32.51
C LEU A 76 -13.87 0.97 -33.13
N PRO A 77 -14.44 2.19 -33.05
CA PRO A 77 -13.71 3.39 -33.47
C PRO A 77 -12.56 3.70 -32.49
N PRO A 78 -11.37 4.13 -32.96
CA PRO A 78 -10.19 4.34 -32.12
C PRO A 78 -10.38 5.33 -30.96
N SER A 79 -11.31 6.28 -31.09
CA SER A 79 -11.59 7.30 -30.07
C SER A 79 -12.37 6.78 -28.85
N ARG A 80 -12.94 5.57 -28.93
CA ARG A 80 -13.77 5.00 -27.86
C ARG A 80 -12.99 4.24 -26.80
N PHE A 81 -11.76 3.83 -27.09
CA PHE A 81 -10.96 3.00 -26.20
C PHE A 81 -9.72 3.76 -25.75
N SER A 82 -9.43 3.74 -24.45
CA SER A 82 -8.21 4.32 -23.88
C SER A 82 -7.71 3.44 -22.76
N MET A 83 -6.39 3.26 -22.68
CA MET A 83 -5.75 2.42 -21.67
C MET A 83 -4.61 3.19 -21.02
N PHE A 84 -4.60 3.20 -19.69
CA PHE A 84 -3.54 3.72 -18.87
C PHE A 84 -2.95 2.57 -18.06
N LEU A 85 -1.65 2.38 -18.21
CA LEU A 85 -0.89 1.35 -17.53
C LEU A 85 0.11 2.05 -16.61
N SER A 86 0.21 1.61 -15.36
CA SER A 86 1.29 2.01 -14.47
C SER A 86 2.18 0.80 -14.18
N SER A 87 3.48 1.03 -14.08
CA SER A 87 4.44 0.00 -13.68
C SER A 87 5.74 0.63 -13.20
N ARG A 88 6.50 -0.08 -12.38
CA ARG A 88 7.90 0.22 -12.09
C ARG A 88 8.80 -0.07 -13.29
N HIS A 89 10.05 0.42 -13.24
CA HIS A 89 11.07 0.13 -14.26
C HIS A 89 11.43 -1.37 -14.36
N TYR A 90 11.26 -2.12 -13.26
CA TYR A 90 11.54 -3.55 -13.20
C TYR A 90 10.40 -4.31 -12.49
N PRO A 91 9.94 -5.46 -13.03
CA PRO A 91 10.31 -6.01 -14.34
C PRO A 91 9.85 -5.11 -15.50
N HIS A 92 10.67 -5.01 -16.55
CA HIS A 92 10.35 -4.16 -17.70
C HIS A 92 9.13 -4.71 -18.45
N VAL A 93 8.09 -3.89 -18.57
CA VAL A 93 6.88 -4.20 -19.34
C VAL A 93 7.00 -3.62 -20.75
N HIS A 94 7.03 -4.50 -21.76
CA HIS A 94 7.02 -4.05 -23.15
C HIS A 94 5.59 -3.74 -23.60
N VAL A 95 5.36 -2.52 -24.09
CA VAL A 95 4.12 -2.07 -24.73
C VAL A 95 4.44 -1.66 -26.17
N ARG A 96 3.77 -2.27 -27.16
CA ARG A 96 4.10 -2.10 -28.58
C ARG A 96 3.89 -0.66 -29.08
N ALA A 97 2.83 0.00 -28.59
CA ALA A 97 2.45 1.34 -29.01
C ALA A 97 1.80 2.10 -27.86
N GLY A 98 2.17 3.37 -27.69
CA GLY A 98 1.63 4.23 -26.64
C GLY A 98 2.54 5.42 -26.33
N VAL A 99 2.08 6.26 -25.41
CA VAL A 99 2.89 7.33 -24.83
C VAL A 99 3.40 6.84 -23.48
N GLU A 100 4.73 6.76 -23.34
CA GLU A 100 5.38 6.45 -22.08
C GLU A 100 5.64 7.75 -21.31
N ILE A 101 5.23 7.77 -20.03
CA ILE A 101 5.49 8.89 -19.12
C ILE A 101 6.32 8.37 -17.96
N VAL A 102 7.61 8.66 -17.98
CA VAL A 102 8.49 8.40 -16.84
C VAL A 102 8.32 9.55 -15.83
N LEU A 103 7.67 9.26 -14.70
CA LEU A 103 7.31 10.27 -13.68
C LEU A 103 8.52 11.03 -13.15
N GLU A 104 9.63 10.33 -12.89
CA GLU A 104 10.87 10.90 -12.35
C GLU A 104 11.52 11.93 -13.29
N ASN A 105 11.27 11.81 -14.59
CA ASN A 105 11.80 12.72 -15.61
C ASN A 105 10.90 13.93 -15.88
N GLN A 106 9.73 14.02 -15.24
CA GLN A 106 8.80 15.13 -15.44
C GLN A 106 9.28 16.37 -14.69
N GLU A 107 9.33 17.52 -15.38
CA GLU A 107 9.79 18.79 -14.80
C GLU A 107 9.04 19.21 -13.52
N ASN A 108 7.77 18.79 -13.40
CA ASN A 108 6.93 19.15 -12.26
C ASN A 108 7.07 18.18 -11.08
N HIS A 109 7.72 17.02 -11.24
CA HIS A 109 7.86 16.04 -10.16
C HIS A 109 8.55 16.63 -8.91
N SER A 110 9.71 17.27 -9.12
CA SER A 110 10.42 17.98 -8.04
C SER A 110 9.62 19.15 -7.46
N LYS A 111 8.83 19.84 -8.28
CA LYS A 111 7.95 20.93 -7.81
C LYS A 111 6.81 20.41 -6.95
N ASP A 112 6.25 19.25 -7.27
CA ASP A 112 5.18 18.63 -6.49
C ASP A 112 5.71 18.09 -5.15
N ILE A 113 6.91 17.52 -5.12
CA ILE A 113 7.61 17.19 -3.88
C ILE A 113 7.83 18.45 -3.05
N SER A 114 8.40 19.51 -3.63
CA SER A 114 8.62 20.78 -2.93
C SER A 114 7.31 21.36 -2.39
N ARG A 115 6.21 21.29 -3.15
CA ARG A 115 4.88 21.73 -2.71
C ARG A 115 4.40 20.90 -1.52
N TYR A 116 4.60 19.59 -1.55
CA TYR A 116 4.25 18.70 -0.43
C TYR A 116 5.06 19.03 0.82
N ILE A 117 6.37 19.22 0.70
CA ILE A 117 7.24 19.60 1.83
C ILE A 117 6.77 20.94 2.42
N ASN A 118 6.53 21.94 1.57
CA ASN A 118 6.08 23.25 2.01
C ASN A 118 4.75 23.23 2.77
N LYS A 119 3.84 22.32 2.39
CA LYS A 119 2.52 22.19 3.00
C LYS A 119 2.54 21.41 4.32
N ASN A 120 3.37 20.37 4.42
CA ASN A 120 3.27 19.37 5.50
C ASN A 120 4.39 19.45 6.54
N LEU A 121 5.50 20.14 6.26
CA LEU A 121 6.55 20.37 7.25
C LEU A 121 6.12 21.48 8.21
N GLN A 122 5.78 21.13 9.45
CA GLN A 122 5.14 22.02 10.42
C GLN A 122 6.11 22.76 11.35
N LEU A 123 7.30 23.11 10.83
CA LEU A 123 8.31 23.81 11.62
C LEU A 123 7.94 25.28 11.80
N GLN A 124 7.65 25.69 13.04
CA GLN A 124 7.27 27.07 13.40
C GLN A 124 8.41 28.09 13.17
N ARG A 125 9.64 27.63 12.95
CA ARG A 125 10.86 28.45 12.86
C ARG A 125 11.21 28.76 11.40
N SER A 126 10.72 29.87 10.86
CA SER A 126 10.76 30.20 9.42
C SER A 126 12.13 30.10 8.73
N LYS A 127 13.22 30.58 9.35
CA LYS A 127 14.57 30.50 8.74
C LYS A 127 15.13 29.07 8.69
N LEU A 128 14.93 28.30 9.78
CA LEU A 128 15.38 26.92 9.86
C LEU A 128 14.54 26.02 8.95
N ALA A 129 13.24 26.30 8.86
CA ALA A 129 12.30 25.59 8.02
C ALA A 129 12.71 25.62 6.54
N ASN A 130 13.21 26.74 6.03
CA ASN A 130 13.67 26.83 4.64
C ASN A 130 14.88 25.93 4.37
N LYS A 131 15.88 25.91 5.27
CA LYS A 131 17.02 25.00 5.12
C LYS A 131 16.57 23.53 5.14
N PHE A 132 15.67 23.19 6.05
CA PHE A 132 15.13 21.82 6.14
C PHE A 132 14.39 21.41 4.87
N LYS A 133 13.62 22.34 4.27
CA LYS A 133 12.90 22.07 3.02
C LYS A 133 13.86 21.71 1.89
N ASP A 134 14.94 22.45 1.74
CA ASP A 134 15.95 22.22 0.71
C ASP A 134 16.69 20.89 0.96
N ASP A 135 17.09 20.64 2.21
CA ASP A 135 17.78 19.41 2.61
C ASP A 135 16.90 18.16 2.38
N ILE A 136 15.61 18.21 2.73
CA ILE A 136 14.64 17.12 2.50
C ILE A 136 14.44 16.90 1.00
N LEU A 137 14.26 17.98 0.22
CA LEU A 137 14.08 17.89 -1.23
C LEU A 137 15.29 17.21 -1.90
N GLN A 138 16.50 17.62 -1.53
CA GLN A 138 17.73 17.03 -2.07
C GLN A 138 17.89 15.56 -1.67
N ARG A 139 17.69 15.24 -0.39
CA ARG A 139 17.86 13.88 0.14
C ARG A 139 16.81 12.88 -0.37
N SER A 140 15.64 13.37 -0.76
CA SER A 140 14.57 12.51 -1.27
C SER A 140 14.92 11.74 -2.55
N ALA A 141 15.88 12.24 -3.34
CA ALA A 141 16.22 11.70 -4.66
C ALA A 141 14.99 11.45 -5.55
N GLY A 142 13.91 12.24 -5.38
CA GLY A 142 12.66 12.09 -6.14
C GLY A 142 11.69 11.05 -5.58
N VAL A 143 11.99 10.37 -4.47
CA VAL A 143 11.12 9.35 -3.86
C VAL A 143 10.09 10.00 -2.95
N PHE A 144 8.83 10.04 -3.41
CA PHE A 144 7.75 10.72 -2.69
C PHE A 144 7.47 10.08 -1.31
N LEU A 145 7.46 8.75 -1.23
CA LEU A 145 7.25 8.02 0.03
C LEU A 145 8.32 8.37 1.07
N TRP A 146 9.58 8.50 0.65
CA TRP A 146 10.68 8.92 1.53
C TRP A 146 10.39 10.29 2.15
N VAL A 147 9.87 11.24 1.35
CA VAL A 147 9.51 12.59 1.81
C VAL A 147 8.39 12.56 2.84
N VAL A 148 7.34 11.75 2.60
CA VAL A 148 6.21 11.57 3.53
C VAL A 148 6.72 11.08 4.89
N LEU A 149 7.58 10.05 4.88
CA LEU A 149 8.16 9.46 6.09
C LEU A 149 9.11 10.43 6.81
N ALA A 150 10.01 11.08 6.07
CA ALA A 150 10.96 12.04 6.63
C ALA A 150 10.24 13.21 7.30
N ILE A 151 9.20 13.78 6.67
CA ILE A 151 8.41 14.87 7.26
C ILE A 151 7.71 14.41 8.53
N LYS A 152 7.16 13.20 8.54
CA LYS A 152 6.52 12.63 9.74
C LYS A 152 7.49 12.54 10.90
N ILE A 153 8.66 11.92 10.68
CA ILE A 153 9.73 11.79 11.69
C ILE A 153 10.14 13.17 12.23
N LEU A 154 10.31 14.16 11.35
CA LEU A 154 10.76 15.49 11.74
C LEU A 154 9.68 16.30 12.47
N ASN A 155 8.42 16.17 12.08
CA ASN A 155 7.31 16.78 12.80
C ASN A 155 7.16 16.17 14.21
N ASP A 156 7.28 14.85 14.33
CA ASP A 156 7.22 14.15 15.62
C ASP A 156 8.40 14.56 16.53
N GLU A 157 9.59 14.78 15.95
CA GLU A 157 10.76 15.25 16.69
C GLU A 157 10.63 16.74 17.09
N ASP A 158 10.11 17.61 16.22
CA ASP A 158 9.90 19.04 16.57
C ASP A 158 8.82 19.23 17.64
N ALA A 159 7.84 18.32 17.74
CA ALA A 159 6.86 18.32 18.82
C ALA A 159 7.51 18.24 20.21
N ASN A 160 8.72 17.67 20.32
CA ASN A 160 9.52 17.64 21.55
C ASN A 160 10.29 18.96 21.82
N GLY A 161 10.25 19.93 20.90
CA GLY A 161 10.81 21.27 21.04
C GLY A 161 12.34 21.41 20.94
N ASN A 162 13.08 20.30 20.83
CA ASN A 162 14.54 20.29 20.85
C ASN A 162 15.15 20.48 19.44
N VAL A 163 15.52 21.72 19.11
CA VAL A 163 16.07 22.10 17.79
C VAL A 163 17.36 21.35 17.43
N HIS A 164 18.22 21.12 18.43
CA HIS A 164 19.50 20.44 18.21
C HIS A 164 19.28 18.97 17.84
N ARG A 165 18.35 18.32 18.53
CA ARG A 165 17.94 16.95 18.23
C ARG A 165 17.26 16.86 16.87
N LEU A 166 16.37 17.80 16.54
CA LEU A 166 15.72 17.89 15.23
C LEU A 166 16.75 18.03 14.08
N THR A 167 17.75 18.90 14.24
CA THR A 167 18.81 19.08 13.23
C THR A 167 19.64 17.82 13.04
N LYS A 168 20.07 17.20 14.15
CA LYS A 168 20.77 15.91 14.10
C LYS A 168 19.91 14.80 13.48
N ARG A 169 18.60 14.82 13.74
CA ARG A 169 17.68 13.83 13.20
C ARG A 169 17.63 13.92 11.67
N LEU A 170 17.45 15.12 11.11
CA LEU A 170 17.50 15.33 9.67
C LEU A 170 18.85 14.90 9.07
N GLU A 171 19.97 15.27 9.70
CA GLU A 171 21.31 14.90 9.23
C GLU A 171 21.53 13.38 9.19
N GLY A 172 20.96 12.67 10.17
CA GLY A 172 21.03 11.22 10.31
C GLY A 172 20.04 10.42 9.46
N LEU A 173 19.03 11.06 8.83
CA LEU A 173 18.09 10.33 7.98
C LEU A 173 18.81 9.73 6.76
N PRO A 174 18.71 8.41 6.52
CA PRO A 174 19.32 7.80 5.35
C PRO A 174 18.60 8.23 4.07
N THR A 175 19.31 8.27 2.95
CA THR A 175 18.76 8.65 1.63
C THR A 175 18.07 7.49 0.91
N GLU A 176 18.45 6.26 1.23
CA GLU A 176 17.81 5.05 0.69
C GLU A 176 16.52 4.75 1.46
N LEU A 177 15.44 4.44 0.75
CA LEU A 177 14.13 4.18 1.35
C LEU A 177 14.14 2.95 2.26
N GLU A 178 14.85 1.90 1.87
CA GLU A 178 15.01 0.69 2.65
C GLU A 178 15.69 0.98 3.99
N LYS A 179 16.78 1.74 3.96
CA LYS A 179 17.47 2.18 5.19
C LYS A 179 16.59 3.11 6.03
N LEU A 180 15.73 3.91 5.40
CA LEU A 180 14.77 4.73 6.15
C LEU A 180 13.75 3.86 6.88
N PHE A 181 13.29 2.77 6.28
CA PHE A 181 12.48 1.78 6.99
C PHE A 181 13.26 1.17 8.15
N GLU A 182 14.51 0.74 7.95
CA GLU A 182 15.37 0.22 9.03
C GLU A 182 15.51 1.23 10.18
N ASP A 183 15.74 2.50 9.87
CA ASP A 183 15.81 3.61 10.84
C ASP A 183 14.49 3.80 11.59
N ILE A 184 13.34 3.74 10.89
CA ILE A 184 12.00 3.79 11.51
C ILE A 184 11.77 2.60 12.44
N LEU A 185 12.27 1.41 12.10
CA LEU A 185 12.10 0.18 12.89
C LEU A 185 13.07 0.08 14.08
N SER A 186 14.23 0.72 13.97
CA SER A 186 15.24 0.71 15.02
C SER A 186 14.72 1.40 16.29
N THR A 187 15.03 0.84 17.47
CA THR A 187 14.95 1.59 18.74
C THR A 187 16.13 1.22 19.61
N ASP A 188 16.45 2.12 20.54
CA ASP A 188 17.45 1.89 21.58
C ASP A 188 17.07 0.73 22.52
N THR A 189 15.79 0.31 22.55
CA THR A 189 15.25 -0.70 23.47
C THR A 189 14.93 -2.04 22.81
N GLY A 190 15.26 -2.23 21.53
CA GLY A 190 14.92 -3.43 20.75
C GLY A 190 13.57 -3.33 20.03
N THR A 191 13.11 -4.44 19.45
CA THR A 191 11.92 -4.42 18.59
C THR A 191 10.64 -4.42 19.41
N ASP A 192 9.81 -3.39 19.22
CA ASP A 192 8.53 -3.24 19.90
C ASP A 192 7.60 -4.40 19.52
N PRO A 193 7.14 -5.25 20.46
CA PRO A 193 6.29 -6.39 20.14
C PRO A 193 4.97 -6.00 19.46
N ARG A 194 4.49 -4.79 19.69
CA ARG A 194 3.26 -4.28 19.04
C ARG A 194 3.47 -4.07 17.55
N LEU A 195 4.64 -3.56 17.15
CA LEU A 195 5.03 -3.41 15.75
C LEU A 195 5.09 -4.77 15.05
N LEU A 196 5.66 -5.77 15.73
CA LEU A 196 5.74 -7.15 15.22
C LEU A 196 4.34 -7.66 14.87
N LEU A 197 3.43 -7.62 15.84
CA LEU A 197 2.06 -8.12 15.67
C LEU A 197 1.28 -7.30 14.65
N CYS A 198 1.44 -5.96 14.62
CA CYS A 198 0.82 -5.13 13.59
C CYS A 198 1.19 -5.62 12.18
N VAL A 199 2.48 -5.79 11.91
CA VAL A 199 2.99 -6.23 10.60
C VAL A 199 2.48 -7.64 10.28
N GLN A 200 2.53 -8.57 11.25
CA GLN A 200 2.07 -9.95 11.05
C GLN A 200 0.58 -10.04 10.74
N TRP A 201 -0.25 -9.34 11.50
CA TRP A 201 -1.69 -9.31 11.28
C TRP A 201 -2.01 -8.78 9.87
N ILE A 202 -1.38 -7.68 9.45
CA ILE A 202 -1.65 -7.10 8.13
C ILE A 202 -1.14 -7.98 6.99
N LEU A 203 -0.01 -8.68 7.17
CA LEU A 203 0.54 -9.56 6.13
C LEU A 203 -0.17 -10.92 6.03
N SER A 204 -0.68 -11.45 7.14
CA SER A 204 -1.08 -12.87 7.24
C SER A 204 -2.59 -13.09 7.30
N THR A 205 -3.41 -12.04 7.41
CA THR A 205 -4.86 -12.22 7.46
C THR A 205 -5.45 -12.52 6.08
N LEU A 206 -6.42 -13.43 6.05
CA LEU A 206 -7.17 -13.78 4.83
C LEU A 206 -7.94 -12.59 4.23
N ARG A 207 -8.31 -11.62 5.08
CA ARG A 207 -8.94 -10.38 4.67
C ARG A 207 -8.31 -9.19 5.39
N PRO A 208 -8.39 -7.98 4.82
CA PRO A 208 -8.01 -6.76 5.53
C PRO A 208 -8.79 -6.59 6.84
N LEU A 209 -8.09 -6.15 7.88
CA LEU A 209 -8.64 -5.86 9.20
C LEU A 209 -9.23 -4.45 9.26
N THR A 210 -10.16 -4.24 10.17
CA THR A 210 -10.57 -2.89 10.62
C THR A 210 -9.67 -2.40 11.74
N VAL A 211 -9.68 -1.10 12.04
CA VAL A 211 -8.93 -0.54 13.18
C VAL A 211 -9.27 -1.22 14.51
N PRO A 212 -10.55 -1.43 14.88
CA PRO A 212 -10.89 -2.16 16.11
C PRO A 212 -10.34 -3.59 16.12
N GLU A 213 -10.42 -4.31 15.00
CA GLU A 213 -9.87 -5.67 14.91
C GLU A 213 -8.36 -5.67 15.14
N LEU A 214 -7.62 -4.77 14.48
CA LEU A 214 -6.17 -4.68 14.65
C LEU A 214 -5.79 -4.25 16.07
N TYR A 215 -6.52 -3.30 16.65
CA TYR A 215 -6.31 -2.85 18.02
C TYR A 215 -6.36 -4.02 19.00
N TRP A 216 -7.47 -4.79 18.97
CA TRP A 216 -7.65 -5.92 19.86
C TRP A 216 -6.64 -7.03 19.62
N ALA A 217 -6.34 -7.32 18.35
CA ALA A 217 -5.44 -8.39 17.99
C ALA A 217 -3.97 -8.11 18.40
N VAL A 218 -3.58 -6.84 18.44
CA VAL A 218 -2.25 -6.43 18.96
C VAL A 218 -2.28 -6.40 20.48
N LEU A 219 -3.30 -5.78 21.09
CA LEU A 219 -3.42 -5.67 22.54
C LEU A 219 -3.42 -7.05 23.22
N ALA A 220 -4.18 -8.01 22.68
CA ALA A 220 -4.25 -9.38 23.16
C ALA A 220 -2.91 -10.13 23.10
N GLY A 221 -2.04 -9.79 22.15
CA GLY A 221 -0.74 -10.44 22.00
C GLY A 221 0.41 -9.74 22.73
N THR A 222 0.19 -8.55 23.30
CA THR A 222 1.27 -7.78 23.97
C THR A 222 0.99 -7.38 25.40
N GLU A 223 -0.24 -6.96 25.71
CA GLU A 223 -0.56 -6.29 26.97
C GLU A 223 -1.57 -7.07 27.82
N LEU A 224 -2.23 -8.08 27.25
CA LEU A 224 -3.20 -8.93 27.95
C LEU A 224 -2.69 -10.36 28.03
N ASP A 225 -2.36 -10.83 29.24
CA ASP A 225 -2.11 -12.27 29.48
C ASP A 225 -3.44 -13.06 29.47
N SER A 226 -4.53 -12.40 29.90
CA SER A 226 -5.92 -12.84 29.77
C SER A 226 -6.83 -11.63 30.02
N PRO A 227 -7.69 -11.21 29.06
CA PRO A 227 -8.56 -10.05 29.26
C PRO A 227 -9.50 -10.28 30.46
N SER A 228 -9.44 -9.39 31.44
CA SER A 228 -10.40 -9.38 32.54
C SER A 228 -11.73 -8.75 32.09
N ASP A 229 -12.81 -8.99 32.83
CA ASP A 229 -14.10 -8.33 32.57
C ASP A 229 -13.95 -6.79 32.63
N GLU A 230 -13.06 -6.28 33.48
CA GLU A 230 -12.76 -4.84 33.59
C GLU A 230 -12.07 -4.28 32.33
N ASP A 231 -11.15 -5.03 31.70
CA ASP A 231 -10.50 -4.62 30.45
C ASP A 231 -11.51 -4.51 29.30
N LEU A 232 -12.47 -5.44 29.26
CA LEU A 232 -13.55 -5.45 28.27
C LEU A 232 -14.56 -4.31 28.50
N GLU A 233 -14.83 -3.94 29.76
CA GLU A 233 -15.64 -2.77 30.08
C GLU A 233 -14.92 -1.46 29.72
N TYR A 234 -13.64 -1.33 30.02
CA TYR A 234 -12.86 -0.13 29.69
C TYR A 234 -12.77 0.08 28.18
N ALA A 235 -12.63 -1.00 27.43
CA ALA A 235 -12.56 -0.92 25.98
C ALA A 235 -13.91 -0.60 25.31
N GLN A 236 -15.05 -0.86 25.97
CA GLN A 236 -16.35 -0.37 25.50
C GLN A 236 -16.49 1.15 25.61
N LEU A 237 -15.67 1.80 26.46
CA LEU A 237 -15.62 3.25 26.59
C LEU A 237 -14.67 3.91 25.58
N LEU A 238 -13.83 3.13 24.89
CA LEU A 238 -12.87 3.67 23.93
C LEU A 238 -13.57 4.17 22.67
N GLU A 239 -13.21 5.38 22.25
CA GLU A 239 -13.58 5.83 20.92
C GLU A 239 -12.73 5.13 19.86
N ARG A 240 -13.31 4.97 18.67
CA ARG A 240 -12.57 4.52 17.48
C ARG A 240 -11.32 5.37 17.22
N SER A 241 -11.36 6.66 17.58
CA SER A 241 -10.23 7.58 17.43
C SER A 241 -9.02 7.18 18.29
N ASP A 242 -9.24 6.63 19.48
CA ASP A 242 -8.18 6.18 20.38
C ASP A 242 -7.58 4.85 19.91
N MET A 243 -8.41 3.92 19.44
CA MET A 243 -7.93 2.70 18.78
C MET A 243 -7.07 3.02 17.55
N GLY A 244 -7.46 4.05 16.79
CA GLY A 244 -6.69 4.54 15.64
C GLY A 244 -5.32 5.10 16.04
N LYS A 245 -5.24 5.89 17.12
CA LYS A 245 -3.95 6.37 17.65
C LYS A 245 -3.07 5.22 18.12
N PHE A 246 -3.65 4.22 18.78
CA PHE A 246 -2.93 3.02 19.21
C PHE A 246 -2.37 2.25 18.02
N ALA A 247 -3.18 1.98 16.99
CA ALA A 247 -2.75 1.28 15.79
C ALA A 247 -1.64 2.05 15.05
N LEU A 248 -1.78 3.38 14.93
CA LEU A 248 -0.78 4.24 14.29
C LEU A 248 0.54 4.26 15.08
N SER A 249 0.48 4.33 16.41
CA SER A 249 1.65 4.28 17.28
C SER A 249 2.36 2.92 17.19
N SER A 250 1.59 1.83 17.32
CA SER A 250 2.08 0.46 17.29
C SER A 250 2.77 0.11 15.97
N SER A 251 2.23 0.59 14.85
CA SER A 251 2.80 0.41 13.51
C SER A 251 3.90 1.41 13.15
N ARG A 252 4.25 2.34 14.05
CA ARG A 252 5.13 3.50 13.77
C ARG A 252 4.69 4.31 12.58
N GLY A 253 3.39 4.33 12.34
CA GLY A 253 2.81 5.13 11.29
C GLY A 253 2.99 4.59 9.88
N LEU A 254 3.33 3.30 9.76
CA LEU A 254 3.48 2.59 8.49
C LEU A 254 2.16 2.04 7.94
N ILE A 255 1.04 2.31 8.61
CA ILE A 255 -0.30 1.90 8.20
C ILE A 255 -1.22 3.11 8.04
N GLU A 256 -2.26 2.92 7.23
CA GLU A 256 -3.38 3.85 7.09
C GLU A 256 -4.71 3.11 6.91
N GLU A 257 -5.79 3.88 6.89
CA GLU A 257 -7.14 3.39 6.69
C GLU A 257 -7.64 3.72 5.28
N THR A 258 -8.28 2.75 4.62
CA THR A 258 -9.03 3.03 3.39
C THR A 258 -10.18 4.00 3.65
N LYS A 259 -10.55 4.78 2.64
CA LYS A 259 -11.69 5.70 2.74
C LYS A 259 -13.01 4.92 2.69
N GLY A 260 -13.96 5.27 3.56
CA GLY A 260 -15.33 4.78 3.49
C GLY A 260 -15.89 4.26 4.81
N THR A 261 -17.13 3.77 4.78
CA THR A 261 -17.87 3.30 5.95
C THR A 261 -17.31 2.01 6.55
N HIS A 262 -16.59 1.22 5.76
CA HIS A 262 -15.95 -0.05 6.17
C HIS A 262 -14.43 0.03 6.01
N ALA A 263 -13.85 1.15 6.44
CA ALA A 263 -12.43 1.43 6.37
C ALA A 263 -11.59 0.25 6.90
N LYS A 264 -10.61 -0.15 6.10
CA LYS A 264 -9.70 -1.27 6.34
C LYS A 264 -8.28 -0.75 6.50
N VAL A 265 -7.52 -1.41 7.36
CA VAL A 265 -6.12 -1.11 7.59
C VAL A 265 -5.27 -1.76 6.50
N HIS A 266 -4.34 -0.99 5.97
CA HIS A 266 -3.29 -1.47 5.06
C HIS A 266 -1.99 -0.68 5.29
N PHE A 267 -0.89 -1.12 4.69
CA PHE A 267 0.35 -0.34 4.69
C PHE A 267 0.18 0.94 3.87
N ILE A 268 0.85 2.02 4.27
CA ILE A 268 0.83 3.32 3.57
C ILE A 268 1.33 3.27 2.12
N HIS A 269 2.04 2.21 1.75
CA HIS A 269 2.55 1.99 0.39
C HIS A 269 2.97 0.53 0.18
N GLU A 270 2.93 0.05 -1.06
CA GLU A 270 3.33 -1.34 -1.39
C GLU A 270 4.81 -1.61 -1.05
N SER A 271 5.70 -0.64 -1.26
CA SER A 271 7.12 -0.78 -0.88
C SER A 271 7.34 -1.09 0.61
N VAL A 272 6.41 -0.70 1.50
CA VAL A 272 6.46 -1.09 2.91
C VAL A 272 6.15 -2.58 3.07
N ARG A 273 5.10 -3.05 2.37
CA ARG A 273 4.70 -4.46 2.36
C ARG A 273 5.82 -5.33 1.81
N GLU A 274 6.37 -4.98 0.65
CA GLU A 274 7.50 -5.65 0.02
C GLU A 274 8.74 -5.69 0.92
N PHE A 275 9.06 -4.58 1.60
CA PHE A 275 10.19 -4.52 2.52
C PHE A 275 10.08 -5.59 3.61
N PHE A 276 8.91 -5.75 4.23
CA PHE A 276 8.68 -6.77 5.25
C PHE A 276 8.67 -8.20 4.69
N LEU A 277 8.19 -8.40 3.45
CA LEU A 277 8.16 -9.71 2.80
C LEU A 277 9.57 -10.18 2.37
N HIS A 278 10.40 -9.30 1.82
CA HIS A 278 11.69 -9.68 1.23
C HIS A 278 12.86 -9.77 2.22
N ARG A 279 12.91 -8.89 3.22
CA ARG A 279 14.01 -8.88 4.20
C ARG A 279 13.87 -10.00 5.24
N GLY A 280 12.65 -10.55 5.37
CA GLY A 280 12.30 -11.48 6.42
C GLY A 280 12.23 -10.77 7.77
N LEU A 281 11.17 -11.04 8.52
CA LEU A 281 10.97 -10.43 9.83
C LEU A 281 12.17 -10.71 10.78
N GLU A 282 12.86 -11.84 10.61
CA GLU A 282 13.96 -12.29 11.48
C GLU A 282 15.14 -11.30 11.57
N SER A 283 15.47 -10.58 10.49
CA SER A 283 16.61 -9.64 10.47
C SER A 283 16.44 -8.43 11.40
N TYR A 284 15.23 -8.23 11.93
CA TYR A 284 14.88 -7.12 12.80
C TYR A 284 14.40 -7.60 14.18
N GLY A 285 14.83 -8.79 14.61
CA GLY A 285 14.48 -9.34 15.92
C GLY A 285 13.11 -10.03 15.99
N PHE A 286 12.47 -10.30 14.85
CA PHE A 286 11.18 -11.01 14.81
C PHE A 286 11.36 -12.55 14.84
N GLU A 287 12.53 -13.05 15.27
CA GLU A 287 12.91 -14.48 15.27
C GLU A 287 11.96 -15.38 16.08
N LYS A 288 11.33 -14.84 17.13
CA LYS A 288 10.43 -15.59 18.02
C LYS A 288 9.05 -15.87 17.42
N LEU A 289 8.66 -15.17 16.36
CA LEU A 289 7.30 -15.23 15.80
C LEU A 289 7.28 -15.79 14.36
N GLY A 290 8.47 -15.99 13.76
CA GLY A 290 8.73 -16.79 12.57
C GLY A 290 8.53 -16.09 11.23
N SER A 291 9.49 -16.29 10.31
CA SER A 291 9.47 -15.78 8.93
C SER A 291 8.55 -16.54 7.96
N SER A 292 8.08 -17.74 8.33
CA SER A 292 7.23 -18.57 7.48
C SER A 292 5.74 -18.33 7.78
N PRO A 293 4.85 -18.30 6.77
CA PRO A 293 3.41 -18.16 6.98
C PRO A 293 2.86 -19.06 8.09
N GLY A 294 3.33 -20.31 8.20
CA GLY A 294 2.90 -21.26 9.23
C GLY A 294 3.26 -20.87 10.68
N LYS A 295 4.39 -20.18 10.91
CA LYS A 295 4.78 -19.72 12.26
C LYS A 295 4.05 -18.44 12.65
N SER A 296 3.84 -17.53 11.70
CA SER A 296 2.96 -16.38 11.89
C SER A 296 1.56 -16.86 12.26
N HIS A 297 0.97 -17.79 11.51
CA HIS A 297 -0.34 -18.36 11.83
C HIS A 297 -0.40 -19.02 13.23
N GLU A 298 0.64 -19.74 13.66
CA GLU A 298 0.67 -20.34 15.00
C GLU A 298 0.78 -19.28 16.11
N CYS A 299 1.54 -18.20 15.90
CA CYS A 299 1.54 -17.07 16.83
C CYS A 299 0.15 -16.41 16.88
N LEU A 300 -0.43 -16.10 15.73
CA LEU A 300 -1.73 -15.44 15.65
C LEU A 300 -2.81 -16.28 16.33
N LYS A 301 -2.76 -17.61 16.18
CA LYS A 301 -3.63 -18.56 16.88
C LYS A 301 -3.53 -18.45 18.40
N ASN A 302 -2.34 -18.23 18.95
CA ASN A 302 -2.15 -18.09 20.40
C ASN A 302 -2.60 -16.72 20.93
N SER A 303 -2.79 -15.74 20.05
CA SER A 303 -3.32 -14.41 20.37
C SER A 303 -4.84 -14.27 20.12
N CYS A 304 -5.51 -15.34 19.68
CA CYS A 304 -6.97 -15.44 19.53
C CYS A 304 -7.57 -16.33 20.62
#